data_AF-A0A940QY59-F1
#
_entry.id   AF-A0A940QY59-F1
#
_cell.length_a   1.000
_cell.length_b   1.000
_cell.length_c   1.000
_cell.angle_alpha   90.00
_cell.angle_beta   90.00
_cell.angle_gamma   90.00
#
_symmetry.space_group_name_H-M   'P 1'
#
loop_
_entity.id
_entity.type
_entity.pdbx_description
1 polymer ?
#
loop_
_entity_poly.entity_id
_entity_poly.type
_entity_poly.pdbx_seq_one_letter_code
_entity_poly.pdbx_strand_id
1 'polypeptide(L)'
;ITTWSVKDFLAPFASGSGKFDTMIIAPCSMGTLGRIANGISSDLITRAADVVLKERRTLICLVRDTPYNLIHIRNMETLTLAGGIICPATPSFYSKPTTIEEVAATVTDRVLDLAGLDIKTFRWGSSE
;
A
#
# COMPACT_ATOMS: atom_id res chain seq x y z
N ILE A 1 -2.93 1.75 19.67
CA ILE A 1 -3.33 1.28 18.33
C ILE A 1 -4.83 0.99 18.39
N THR A 2 -5.62 1.52 17.47
CA THR A 2 -7.06 1.26 17.38
C THR A 2 -7.31 0.22 16.29
N THR A 3 -8.12 -0.80 16.58
CA THR A 3 -8.43 -1.88 15.65
C THR A 3 -9.92 -1.93 15.35
N TRP A 4 -10.26 -2.39 14.15
CA TRP A 4 -11.63 -2.48 13.65
C TRP A 4 -11.86 -3.88 13.10
N SER A 5 -13.08 -4.40 13.23
CA SER A 5 -13.42 -5.70 12.63
C SER A 5 -13.65 -5.56 11.12
N VAL A 6 -13.50 -6.66 10.37
CA VAL A 6 -13.59 -6.70 8.91
C VAL A 6 -14.93 -6.16 8.36
N LYS A 7 -16.00 -6.20 9.16
CA LYS A 7 -17.34 -5.75 8.79
C LYS A 7 -17.81 -4.50 9.56
N ASP A 8 -16.91 -3.83 10.27
CA ASP A 8 -17.26 -2.65 11.04
C ASP A 8 -17.23 -1.38 10.18
N PHE A 9 -18.34 -1.13 9.48
CA PHE A 9 -18.50 0.04 8.63
C PHE A 9 -18.74 1.35 9.41
N LEU A 10 -18.74 1.32 10.74
CA LEU A 10 -18.74 2.54 11.56
C LEU A 10 -17.34 3.14 11.71
N ALA A 11 -16.32 2.49 11.14
CA ALA A 11 -14.97 3.03 11.05
C ALA A 11 -14.97 4.42 10.41
N PRO A 12 -14.25 5.40 10.95
CA PRO A 12 -14.28 6.75 10.41
C PRO A 12 -13.73 6.80 8.98
N PHE A 13 -12.80 5.90 8.62
CA PHE A 13 -12.28 5.74 7.27
C PHE A 13 -13.19 4.94 6.31
N ALA A 14 -14.34 4.43 6.76
CA ALA A 14 -15.38 3.87 5.87
C ALA A 14 -16.17 4.97 5.13
N SER A 15 -15.96 6.25 5.50
CA SER A 15 -16.53 7.44 4.88
C SER A 15 -15.45 8.45 4.50
N GLY A 16 -15.64 9.13 3.37
CA GLY A 16 -14.75 10.22 2.93
C GLY A 16 -14.67 11.38 3.92
N SER A 17 -15.73 11.61 4.69
CA SER A 17 -15.76 12.66 5.73
C SER A 17 -14.80 12.43 6.90
N GLY A 18 -14.24 11.22 7.05
CA GLY A 18 -13.30 10.88 8.14
C GLY A 18 -11.90 11.49 8.01
N LYS A 19 -11.57 12.14 6.88
CA LYS A 19 -10.30 12.87 6.65
C LYS A 19 -9.01 12.07 6.95
N PHE A 20 -8.97 10.80 6.59
CA PHE A 20 -7.72 10.01 6.56
C PHE A 20 -7.05 10.17 5.21
N ASP A 21 -5.79 10.64 5.20
CA ASP A 21 -5.05 11.06 3.99
C ASP A 21 -4.23 9.96 3.34
N THR A 22 -3.85 8.94 4.11
CA THR A 22 -3.01 7.84 3.61
C THR A 22 -3.51 6.50 4.13
N MET A 23 -3.58 5.51 3.23
CA MET A 23 -3.83 4.12 3.56
C MET A 23 -2.72 3.23 2.99
N ILE A 24 -2.17 2.38 3.83
CA ILE A 24 -1.17 1.38 3.45
C ILE A 24 -1.79 -0.01 3.63
N ILE A 25 -1.74 -0.85 2.60
CA ILE A 25 -2.10 -2.26 2.67
C ILE A 25 -0.83 -3.09 2.62
N ALA A 26 -0.42 -3.64 3.76
CA ALA A 26 0.85 -4.36 3.93
C ALA A 26 0.69 -5.69 4.70
N PRO A 27 0.87 -6.86 4.06
CA PRO A 27 0.97 -7.07 2.61
C PRO A 27 -0.39 -6.90 1.89
N CYS A 28 -0.34 -6.59 0.59
CA CYS A 28 -1.49 -6.57 -0.29
C CYS A 28 -1.52 -7.85 -1.15
N SER A 29 -2.51 -8.71 -0.92
CA SER A 29 -2.71 -9.91 -1.74
C SER A 29 -3.28 -9.55 -3.12
N MET A 30 -3.02 -10.37 -4.14
CA MET A 30 -3.60 -10.18 -5.48
C MET A 30 -5.13 -10.22 -5.47
N GLY A 31 -5.73 -10.97 -4.56
CA GLY A 31 -7.18 -10.99 -4.38
C GLY A 31 -7.74 -9.66 -3.83
N THR A 32 -7.07 -9.06 -2.84
CA THR A 32 -7.45 -7.74 -2.33
C THR A 32 -7.24 -6.67 -3.38
N LEU A 33 -6.10 -6.68 -4.08
CA LEU A 33 -5.82 -5.79 -5.20
C LEU A 33 -6.89 -5.89 -6.29
N GLY A 34 -7.27 -7.11 -6.68
CA GLY A 34 -8.30 -7.33 -7.69
C GLY A 34 -9.67 -6.79 -7.28
N ARG A 35 -10.07 -6.94 -6.01
CA ARG A 35 -11.32 -6.34 -5.51
C ARG A 35 -11.28 -4.82 -5.59
N ILE A 36 -10.19 -4.19 -5.15
CA ILE A 36 -10.03 -2.73 -5.17
C ILE A 36 -10.04 -2.22 -6.63
N ALA A 37 -9.24 -2.82 -7.52
CA ALA A 37 -9.15 -2.43 -8.92
C ALA A 37 -10.50 -2.51 -9.66
N ASN A 38 -11.42 -3.38 -9.21
CA ASN A 38 -12.74 -3.55 -9.79
C ASN A 38 -13.87 -2.88 -8.96
N GLY A 39 -13.53 -2.04 -7.97
CA GLY A 39 -14.52 -1.31 -7.16
C GLY A 39 -15.39 -2.20 -6.25
N ILE A 40 -14.93 -3.41 -5.92
CA ILE A 40 -15.67 -4.36 -5.07
C ILE A 40 -15.42 -4.00 -3.61
N SER A 41 -16.38 -3.31 -2.98
CA SER A 41 -16.33 -2.83 -1.60
C SER A 41 -17.09 -3.74 -0.63
N SER A 42 -16.71 -5.02 -0.54
CA SER A 42 -17.43 -6.05 0.25
C SER A 42 -17.05 -6.12 1.74
N ASP A 43 -15.92 -5.51 2.12
CA ASP A 43 -15.41 -5.48 3.49
C ASP A 43 -14.81 -4.11 3.81
N LEU A 44 -14.44 -3.90 5.08
CA LEU A 44 -13.94 -2.63 5.54
C LEU A 44 -12.61 -2.21 4.85
N ILE A 45 -11.76 -3.17 4.49
CA ILE A 45 -10.47 -2.88 3.83
C ILE A 45 -10.73 -2.37 2.42
N THR A 46 -11.52 -3.10 1.64
CA THR A 46 -11.88 -2.72 0.27
C THR A 46 -12.71 -1.45 0.23
N ARG A 47 -13.57 -1.23 1.22
CA ARG A 47 -14.31 0.04 1.39
C ARG A 47 -13.39 1.21 1.69
N ALA A 48 -12.45 1.05 2.61
CA ALA A 48 -11.50 2.10 2.95
C ALA A 48 -10.64 2.49 1.73
N ALA A 49 -10.18 1.51 0.95
CA ALA A 49 -9.42 1.75 -0.27
C ALA A 49 -10.23 2.50 -1.34
N ASP A 50 -11.50 2.12 -1.55
CA ASP A 50 -12.44 2.82 -2.42
C ASP A 50 -12.65 4.28 -1.99
N VAL A 51 -12.81 4.51 -0.67
CA VAL A 51 -12.91 5.85 -0.09
C VAL A 51 -11.63 6.66 -0.31
N VAL A 52 -10.45 6.08 -0.09
CA VAL A 52 -9.17 6.78 -0.29
C VAL A 52 -9.00 7.19 -1.75
N LEU A 53 -9.29 6.29 -2.70
CA LEU A 53 -9.19 6.58 -4.13
C LEU A 53 -10.17 7.66 -4.58
N LYS A 54 -11.46 7.55 -4.22
CA LYS A 54 -12.48 8.53 -4.66
C LYS A 54 -12.24 9.93 -4.09
N GLU A 55 -11.63 10.01 -2.90
CA GLU A 55 -11.26 11.28 -2.26
C GLU A 55 -9.90 11.82 -2.77
N ARG A 56 -9.26 11.14 -3.73
CA ARG A 56 -7.95 11.49 -4.31
C ARG A 56 -6.84 11.55 -3.26
N ARG A 57 -6.84 10.57 -2.36
CA ARG A 57 -5.88 10.42 -1.26
C ARG A 57 -4.90 9.28 -1.55
N THR A 58 -3.88 9.15 -0.72
CA THR A 58 -2.76 8.23 -0.99
C THR A 58 -3.12 6.80 -0.60
N LEU A 59 -3.27 5.91 -1.58
CA LEU A 59 -3.37 4.47 -1.36
C LEU A 59 -2.07 3.79 -1.78
N ILE A 60 -1.39 3.12 -0.86
CA ILE A 60 -0.17 2.34 -1.14
C ILE A 60 -0.46 0.85 -0.93
N CYS A 61 -0.25 0.06 -1.98
CA CYS A 61 -0.42 -1.38 -1.96
C CYS A 61 0.95 -2.07 -1.97
N LEU A 62 1.34 -2.65 -0.83
CA LEU A 62 2.55 -3.45 -0.70
C LEU A 62 2.33 -4.86 -1.27
N VAL A 63 2.33 -4.97 -2.58
CA VAL A 63 2.00 -6.24 -3.25
C VAL A 63 3.09 -7.29 -3.06
N ARG A 64 2.72 -8.54 -2.73
CA ARG A 64 3.66 -9.65 -2.61
C ARG A 64 3.13 -10.89 -3.32
N ASP A 65 3.63 -11.13 -4.53
CA ASP A 65 3.36 -12.33 -5.34
C ASP A 65 4.49 -12.55 -6.34
N THR A 66 4.69 -13.79 -6.80
CA THR A 66 5.62 -14.14 -7.88
C THR A 66 5.39 -15.60 -8.33
N PRO A 67 5.28 -15.88 -9.64
CA PRO A 67 5.24 -14.95 -10.76
C PRO A 67 3.90 -14.20 -10.86
N TYR A 68 3.88 -13.08 -11.57
CA TYR A 68 2.63 -12.41 -11.93
C TYR A 68 2.00 -13.05 -13.17
N ASN A 69 0.69 -13.25 -13.14
CA ASN A 69 -0.11 -13.50 -14.34
C ASN A 69 -0.61 -12.17 -14.94
N LEU A 70 -1.18 -12.23 -16.14
CA LEU A 70 -1.71 -11.03 -16.83
C LEU A 70 -2.85 -10.33 -16.06
N ILE A 71 -3.64 -11.08 -15.29
CA ILE A 71 -4.74 -10.51 -14.48
C ILE A 71 -4.16 -9.65 -13.36
N HIS A 72 -3.11 -10.13 -12.68
CA HIS A 72 -2.39 -9.38 -11.66
C HIS A 72 -1.85 -8.07 -12.26
N ILE A 73 -1.20 -8.15 -13.43
CA ILE A 73 -0.64 -6.98 -14.12
C ILE A 73 -1.71 -5.96 -14.48
N ARG A 74 -2.84 -6.39 -15.06
CA ARG A 74 -3.96 -5.51 -15.39
C ARG A 74 -4.58 -4.86 -14.15
N ASN A 75 -4.70 -5.60 -13.04
CA ASN A 75 -5.19 -5.01 -11.79
C ASN A 75 -4.21 -3.97 -11.21
N MET A 76 -2.89 -4.22 -11.30
CA MET A 76 -1.86 -3.26 -10.91
C MET A 76 -1.89 -2.01 -11.79
N GLU A 77 -2.06 -2.17 -13.11
CA GLU A 77 -2.22 -1.08 -14.08
C GLU A 77 -3.46 -0.23 -13.75
N THR A 78 -4.64 -0.87 -13.63
CA THR A 78 -5.89 -0.18 -13.29
C THR A 78 -5.77 0.65 -12.02
N LEU A 79 -5.18 0.06 -10.96
CA LEU A 79 -5.03 0.78 -9.70
C LEU A 79 -4.04 1.95 -9.81
N THR A 80 -2.96 1.78 -10.57
CA THR A 80 -1.99 2.85 -10.86
C THR A 80 -2.65 4.00 -11.61
N LEU A 81 -3.46 3.70 -12.63
CA LEU A 81 -4.22 4.71 -13.39
C LEU A 81 -5.27 5.44 -12.54
N ALA A 82 -5.82 4.76 -11.52
CA ALA A 82 -6.74 5.35 -10.54
C ALA A 82 -6.04 6.24 -9.49
N GLY A 83 -4.71 6.31 -9.49
CA GLY A 83 -3.92 7.10 -8.55
C GLY A 83 -3.40 6.33 -7.33
N GLY A 84 -3.62 5.02 -7.25
CA GLY A 84 -2.99 4.17 -6.24
C GLY A 84 -1.53 3.88 -6.57
N ILE A 85 -0.73 3.58 -5.54
CA ILE A 85 0.70 3.27 -5.67
C ILE A 85 0.90 1.77 -5.51
N ILE A 86 1.38 1.11 -6.56
CA ILE A 86 1.88 -0.26 -6.48
C ILE A 86 3.33 -0.21 -6.02
N CYS A 87 3.58 -0.64 -4.79
CA CYS A 87 4.92 -0.72 -4.20
C CYS A 87 5.20 -2.19 -3.88
N PRO A 88 5.71 -3.02 -4.80
CA PRO A 88 5.96 -4.42 -4.51
C PRO A 88 6.91 -4.63 -3.34
N ALA A 89 6.75 -5.73 -2.60
CA ALA A 89 7.66 -6.17 -1.56
C ALA A 89 8.96 -6.75 -2.17
N THR A 90 9.65 -5.92 -2.96
CA THR A 90 10.89 -6.23 -3.66
C THR A 90 12.02 -5.44 -2.99
N PRO A 91 12.79 -6.08 -2.10
CA PRO A 91 13.82 -5.38 -1.32
C PRO A 91 14.97 -4.88 -2.20
N SER A 92 15.62 -3.81 -1.75
CA SER A 92 16.86 -3.31 -2.34
C SER A 92 18.10 -3.90 -1.64
N PHE A 93 19.19 -4.01 -2.39
CA PHE A 93 20.49 -4.42 -1.88
C PHE A 93 21.56 -3.34 -2.03
N TYR A 94 21.18 -2.13 -2.47
CA TYR A 94 22.13 -1.03 -2.66
C TYR A 94 22.79 -0.55 -1.36
N SER A 95 22.08 -0.64 -0.24
CA SER A 95 22.60 -0.35 1.10
C SER A 95 23.50 -1.47 1.67
N LYS A 96 23.69 -2.57 0.94
CA LYS A 96 24.42 -3.77 1.38
C LYS A 96 23.96 -4.27 2.76
N PRO A 97 22.65 -4.54 2.93
CA PRO A 97 22.13 -5.02 4.21
C PRO A 97 22.78 -6.35 4.61
N THR A 98 23.07 -6.48 5.90
CA THR A 98 23.74 -7.60 6.54
C THR A 98 22.80 -8.50 7.34
N THR A 99 21.59 -8.01 7.62
CA THR A 99 20.54 -8.73 8.36
C THR A 99 19.25 -8.82 7.54
N ILE A 100 18.39 -9.79 7.90
CA ILE A 100 17.08 -9.94 7.25
C ILE A 100 16.20 -8.71 7.55
N GLU A 101 16.33 -8.16 8.75
CA GLU A 101 15.66 -6.95 9.20
C GLU A 101 16.07 -5.74 8.34
N GLU A 102 17.35 -5.58 8.04
CA GLU A 102 17.83 -4.53 7.14
C GLU A 102 17.32 -4.71 5.70
N VAL A 103 17.24 -5.95 5.20
CA VAL A 103 16.64 -6.24 3.88
C VAL A 103 15.16 -5.85 3.88
N ALA A 104 14.41 -6.25 4.91
CA ALA A 104 13.00 -5.91 5.06
C ALA A 104 12.78 -4.39 5.22
N ALA A 105 13.69 -3.71 5.93
CA ALA A 105 13.67 -2.26 6.13
C ALA A 105 13.69 -1.50 4.81
N THR A 106 14.42 -1.99 3.79
CA THR A 106 14.43 -1.35 2.46
C THR A 106 13.04 -1.26 1.81
N VAL A 107 12.13 -2.16 2.16
CA VAL A 107 10.75 -2.17 1.68
C VAL A 107 9.86 -1.29 2.58
N THR A 108 9.95 -1.46 3.90
CA THR A 108 9.10 -0.70 4.83
C THR A 108 9.43 0.79 4.78
N ASP A 109 10.72 1.14 4.72
CA ASP A 109 11.16 2.52 4.62
C ASP A 109 10.63 3.16 3.34
N ARG A 110 10.65 2.44 2.22
CA ARG A 110 10.10 2.95 0.97
C ARG A 110 8.60 3.24 1.07
N VAL A 111 7.84 2.38 1.74
CA VAL A 111 6.40 2.58 1.97
C VAL A 111 6.13 3.78 2.90
N LEU A 112 6.91 3.93 3.97
CA LEU A 112 6.79 5.06 4.91
C LEU A 112 7.19 6.39 4.24
N ASP A 113 8.23 6.40 3.42
CA ASP A 113 8.68 7.54 2.61
C ASP A 113 7.58 7.96 1.61
N LEU A 114 6.99 6.99 0.89
CA LEU A 114 5.84 7.25 0.00
C LEU A 114 4.60 7.76 0.74
N ALA A 115 4.45 7.41 2.02
CA ALA A 115 3.37 7.90 2.89
C ALA A 115 3.62 9.34 3.39
N GLY A 116 4.76 9.94 3.05
CA GLY A 116 5.14 11.29 3.46
C GLY A 116 5.63 11.39 4.91
N LEU A 117 6.04 10.27 5.52
CA LEU A 117 6.61 10.26 6.86
C LEU A 117 8.10 10.58 6.79
N ASP A 118 8.55 11.49 7.66
CA ASP A 118 9.97 11.80 7.80
C ASP A 118 10.66 10.68 8.59
N ILE A 119 11.49 9.90 7.89
CA ILE A 119 12.23 8.77 8.44
C ILE A 119 13.68 8.84 8.00
N LYS A 120 14.57 8.38 8.88
CA LYS A 120 15.97 8.15 8.52
C LYS A 120 16.08 6.85 7.72
N THR A 121 16.33 6.97 6.41
CA THR A 121 16.51 5.83 5.51
C THR A 121 17.60 6.11 4.48
N PHE A 122 18.10 5.07 3.81
CA PHE A 122 19.10 5.18 2.76
C PHE A 122 18.60 6.09 1.61
N ARG A 123 19.41 7.09 1.25
CA ARG A 123 19.18 7.94 0.07
C ARG A 123 20.32 7.77 -0.91
N TRP A 124 19.98 7.51 -2.18
CA TRP A 124 21.00 7.34 -3.21
C TRP A 124 21.79 8.63 -3.40
N GLY A 125 23.12 8.54 -3.29
CA GLY A 125 24.03 9.68 -3.50
C GLY A 125 24.07 10.69 -2.35
N SER A 126 23.32 10.49 -1.25
CA SER A 126 23.55 11.28 -0.04
C SER A 126 24.87 10.83 0.61
N SER A 127 25.71 11.81 0.94
CA SER A 127 26.88 11.62 1.80
C SER A 127 26.42 11.70 3.26
N GLU A 128 25.77 10.65 3.74
CA GLU A 128 25.75 10.32 5.17
C GLU A 128 26.68 9.13 5.42
#